data_AF-A0A514JUU0-F1
#
_entry.id   AF-A0A514JUU0-F1
#
_cell.length_a   1.000
_cell.length_b   1.000
_cell.length_c   1.000
_cell.angle_alpha   90.00
_cell.angle_beta   90.00
_cell.angle_gamma   90.00
#
_symmetry.space_group_name_H-M   'P 1'
#
loop_
_entity.id
_entity.type
_entity.pdbx_description
1 polymer ?
#
loop_
_entity_poly.entity_id
_entity_poly.type
_entity_poly.pdbx_seq_one_letter_code
_entity_poly.pdbx_strand_id
1 'polypeptide(L)' 'MSGENVTGAGPSPGPRARYFTREGEGVQVVYNLRDAGAYRALGYEETDEATYRASLPDGADGPCLEHVTDREGGQSSS' A
#
# COMPACT_ATOMS: atom_id res chain seq x y z
N MET A 1 -36.34 33.07 -1.38
CA MET A 1 -35.69 32.07 -2.27
C MET A 1 -34.86 31.19 -1.37
N SER A 2 -35.37 29.98 -1.11
CA SER A 2 -34.77 29.00 -0.20
C SER A 2 -33.45 28.48 -0.78
N GLY A 3 -32.54 28.14 0.13
CA GLY A 3 -31.13 28.01 -0.13
C GLY A 3 -30.74 26.85 -1.02
N GLU A 4 -29.64 27.07 -1.73
CA GLU A 4 -28.72 26.05 -2.23
C GLU A 4 -27.43 26.81 -2.54
N ASN A 5 -26.52 26.86 -1.57
CA ASN A 5 -25.11 27.00 -1.91
C ASN A 5 -24.48 25.67 -1.55
N VAL A 6 -24.46 24.80 -2.57
CA VAL A 6 -23.89 23.47 -2.56
C VAL A 6 -22.49 23.56 -1.98
N THR A 7 -22.31 23.05 -0.75
CA THR A 7 -21.01 22.69 -0.20
C THR A 7 -20.48 21.52 -1.03
N GLY A 8 -20.01 21.84 -2.24
CA GLY A 8 -19.36 20.93 -3.15
C GLY A 8 -17.86 21.12 -3.07
N ALA A 9 -17.27 21.00 -1.88
CA ALA A 9 -15.86 20.66 -1.77
C ALA A 9 -15.72 19.17 -2.15
N GLY A 10 -15.98 18.86 -3.43
CA GLY A 10 -15.60 17.59 -4.01
C GLY A 10 -14.08 17.45 -3.84
N PRO A 11 -13.56 16.25 -3.53
CA PRO A 11 -12.14 16.05 -3.34
C PRO A 11 -11.40 16.60 -4.57
N SER A 12 -10.45 17.52 -4.34
CA SER A 12 -9.60 18.08 -5.40
C SER A 12 -9.05 16.95 -6.28
N PRO A 13 -8.93 17.13 -7.60
CA PRO A 13 -8.39 16.13 -8.53
C PRO A 13 -6.86 16.04 -8.39
N GLY A 14 -6.38 15.78 -7.17
CA GLY A 14 -5.03 15.32 -6.94
C GLY A 14 -4.84 13.94 -7.57
N PRO A 15 -3.59 13.50 -7.75
CA PRO A 15 -3.30 12.20 -8.34
C PRO A 15 -3.99 11.10 -7.53
N ARG A 16 -5.04 10.50 -8.09
CA ARG A 16 -5.80 9.44 -7.42
C ARG A 16 -4.95 8.16 -7.43
N ALA A 17 -4.50 7.76 -6.24
CA ALA A 17 -3.90 6.45 -6.04
C ALA A 17 -4.95 5.36 -6.27
N ARG A 18 -4.52 4.25 -6.88
CA ARG A 18 -5.27 3.00 -6.95
C ARG A 18 -4.39 1.87 -6.45
N TYR A 19 -4.97 0.96 -5.68
CA TYR A 19 -4.27 -0.12 -5.01
C TYR A 19 -4.66 -1.42 -5.70
N PHE A 20 -3.69 -2.23 -6.09
CA PHE A 20 -3.90 -3.48 -6.81
C PHE A 20 -3.27 -4.63 -6.04
N THR A 21 -4.03 -5.71 -5.86
CA THR A 21 -3.60 -6.92 -5.16
C THR A 21 -3.69 -8.12 -6.10
N ARG A 22 -2.85 -9.12 -5.86
CA ARG A 22 -2.90 -10.42 -6.52
C ARG A 22 -2.37 -11.48 -5.57
N GLU A 23 -2.98 -12.65 -5.60
CA GLU A 23 -2.57 -13.77 -4.73
C GLU A 23 -1.09 -14.10 -4.94
N GLY A 24 -0.34 -14.22 -3.83
CA GLY A 24 1.10 -14.49 -3.85
C GLY A 24 2.00 -13.28 -4.16
N GLU A 25 1.42 -12.10 -4.40
CA GLU A 25 2.15 -10.86 -4.66
C GLU A 25 1.83 -9.77 -3.61
N GLY A 26 2.72 -8.78 -3.50
CA GLY A 26 2.47 -7.59 -2.70
C GLY A 26 1.48 -6.61 -3.35
N VAL A 27 1.02 -5.63 -2.58
CA VAL A 27 0.13 -4.58 -3.08
C VAL A 27 0.91 -3.57 -3.93
N GLN A 28 0.39 -3.24 -5.11
CA GLN A 28 0.92 -2.20 -5.98
C GLN A 28 0.08 -0.93 -5.90
N VAL A 29 0.73 0.22 -5.69
CA VAL A 29 0.06 1.53 -5.64
C VAL A 29 0.41 2.32 -6.90
N VAL A 30 -0.60 2.67 -7.68
CA VAL A 30 -0.43 3.34 -8.97
C VAL A 30 -1.15 4.68 -8.94
N TYR A 31 -0.43 5.76 -9.25
CA TYR A 31 -0.96 7.11 -9.30
C TYR A 31 -1.31 7.49 -10.74
N ASN A 32 -2.38 8.28 -10.91
CA ASN A 32 -2.82 8.81 -12.21
C ASN A 32 -3.13 7.74 -13.26
N LEU A 33 -3.49 6.52 -12.83
CA LEU A 33 -3.83 5.45 -13.73
C LEU A 33 -5.14 5.76 -14.48
N ARG A 34 -5.05 5.84 -15.81
CA ARG A 34 -6.19 6.12 -16.68
C ARG A 34 -7.08 4.90 -16.89
N ASP A 35 -6.47 3.73 -17.09
CA ASP A 35 -7.16 2.46 -17.30
C ASP A 35 -6.66 1.38 -16.33
N ALA A 36 -7.59 0.81 -15.56
CA ALA A 36 -7.33 -0.33 -14.68
C ALA A 36 -7.61 -1.68 -15.38
N GLY A 37 -8.16 -1.66 -16.60
CA GLY A 37 -8.44 -2.85 -17.38
C GLY A 37 -7.19 -3.68 -17.64
N ALA A 38 -6.05 -3.04 -17.92
CA ALA A 38 -4.77 -3.72 -18.05
C ALA A 38 -4.37 -4.54 -16.81
N TYR A 39 -4.58 -4.01 -15.59
CA TYR A 39 -4.29 -4.72 -14.34
C TYR A 39 -5.25 -5.88 -14.12
N ARG A 40 -6.54 -5.69 -14.41
CA ARG A 40 -7.54 -6.77 -14.35
C ARG A 40 -7.25 -7.90 -15.34
N ALA A 41 -6.80 -7.58 -16.55
CA ALA A 41 -6.41 -8.58 -17.54
C ALA A 41 -5.19 -9.42 -17.11
N LEU A 42 -4.34 -8.87 -16.24
CA LEU A 42 -3.22 -9.57 -15.61
C LEU A 42 -3.61 -10.33 -14.33
N GLY A 43 -4.89 -10.26 -13.92
CA GLY A 43 -5.40 -10.94 -12.74
C GLY A 43 -5.21 -10.17 -11.43
N TYR A 44 -4.96 -8.86 -11.49
CA TYR A 44 -4.97 -8.01 -10.30
C TYR A 44 -6.39 -7.53 -9.97
N GLU A 45 -6.67 -7.47 -8.68
CA GLU A 45 -7.90 -6.93 -8.12
C GLU A 45 -7.65 -5.52 -7.56
N GLU A 46 -8.56 -4.57 -7.83
CA GLU A 46 -8.46 -3.22 -7.27
C GLU A 46 -9.05 -3.22 -5.85
N THR A 47 -8.30 -2.70 -4.89
CA THR A 47 -8.74 -2.50 -3.50
C THR A 47 -8.71 -1.01 -3.15
N ASP A 48 -9.48 -0.62 -2.12
CA ASP A 48 -9.46 0.75 -1.63
C ASP A 48 -8.31 0.98 -0.62
N GLU A 49 -8.00 2.24 -0.38
CA GLU A 49 -6.91 2.62 0.52
C GLU A 49 -7.11 2.14 1.96
N ALA A 50 -8.36 2.15 2.47
CA ALA A 50 -8.63 1.76 3.84
C ALA A 50 -8.42 0.25 4.01
N THR A 51 -8.86 -0.55 3.04
CA THR A 51 -8.59 -1.99 3.01
C THR A 51 -7.09 -2.28 2.92
N TYR A 52 -6.35 -1.55 2.09
CA TYR A 52 -4.89 -1.67 2.06
C TYR A 52 -4.24 -1.34 3.41
N ARG A 53 -4.59 -0.20 4.02
CA ARG A 53 -4.05 0.20 5.33
C ARG A 53 -4.36 -0.81 6.42
N ALA A 54 -5.56 -1.38 6.43
CA ALA A 54 -5.96 -2.40 7.40
C ALA A 54 -5.22 -3.74 7.18
N SER A 55 -4.70 -3.98 5.98
CA SER A 55 -3.89 -5.16 5.65
C SER A 55 -2.42 -4.99 6.04
N LEU A 56 -1.97 -3.77 6.34
CA LEU A 56 -0.60 -3.54 6.80
C LEU A 56 -0.45 -4.08 8.22
N PRO A 57 0.69 -4.73 8.54
CA PRO A 57 1.00 -5.09 9.90
C PRO A 57 1.02 -3.81 10.76
N ASP A 58 0.46 -3.90 11.96
CA ASP A 58 0.60 -2.82 12.94
C ASP A 58 2.10 -2.66 13.22
N GLY A 59 2.66 -1.48 12.94
CA GLY A 59 4.10 -1.23 13.09
C GLY A 59 4.62 -1.37 14.52
N ALA A 60 3.76 -1.75 15.48
CA ALA A 60 4.12 -2.15 16.84
C ALA A 60 4.63 -3.61 16.95
N ASP A 61 4.39 -4.46 15.94
CA ASP A 61 5.17 -5.68 15.77
C ASP A 61 6.56 -5.25 15.30
N GLY A 62 7.50 -5.24 16.25
CA GLY A 62 8.81 -4.61 16.15
C GLY A 62 9.62 -4.98 14.90
N PRO A 63 10.75 -4.28 14.67
CA PRO A 63 11.59 -4.55 13.52
C PRO A 63 11.86 -6.06 13.42
N CYS A 64 11.80 -6.60 12.20
CA CYS A 64 12.17 -7.97 11.89
C CYS A 64 13.64 -8.22 12.30
N LEU A 65 13.92 -8.36 13.59
CA LEU A 65 15.23 -8.56 14.18
C LEU A 65 15.64 -10.04 14.15
N GLU A 66 14.80 -10.93 13.61
CA GLU A 66 15.11 -12.35 13.45
C GLU A 66 16.05 -12.67 12.27
N HIS A 67 16.84 -11.69 11.82
CA HIS A 67 17.95 -11.92 10.88
C HIS A 67 19.30 -11.39 11.38
N VAL A 68 19.48 -11.22 12.69
CA VAL A 68 20.81 -10.97 13.31
C VAL A 68 21.34 -12.25 13.96
N THR A 69 21.45 -13.32 13.19
CA THR A 69 22.26 -14.48 13.57
C THR A 69 22.81 -15.16 12.32
N ASP A 70 23.93 -14.66 11.80
CA ASP A 70 25.09 -15.49 11.43
C ASP A 70 26.33 -14.64 11.12
N ARG A 71 27.46 -15.05 11.72
CA ARG A 71 28.87 -14.74 11.41
C ARG A 71 29.47 -13.34 11.66
N GLU A 72 30.13 -13.21 12.81
CA GLU A 72 31.59 -13.04 12.90
C GLU A 72 32.04 -13.85 14.15
N GLY A 73 32.92 -14.85 14.12
CA GLY A 73 34.11 -15.00 13.30
C GLY A 73 35.35 -14.65 14.12
N GLY A 74 35.86 -15.60 14.92
CA GLY A 74 37.29 -15.60 15.27
C GLY A 74 37.64 -15.46 16.75
N GLN A 75 38.17 -16.55 17.29
CA GLN A 75 39.00 -16.59 18.49
C GLN A 75 40.10 -15.51 18.42
N SER A 76 40.39 -14.86 19.54
CA SER A 76 41.74 -14.36 19.78
C SER A 76 42.10 -14.55 21.25
N SER A 77 42.72 -15.69 21.52
CA SER A 77 43.61 -15.84 22.66
C SER A 77 44.84 -14.96 22.46
N SER A 78 45.20 -14.17 23.47
CA SER A 78 46.58 -13.90 23.93
C SER A 78 46.51 -13.13 25.24
#